data_AF-A0A2G5CQD1-F1
#
_entry.id   AF-A0A2G5CQD1-F1
#
_cell.length_a   1.000
_cell.length_b   1.000
_cell.length_c   1.000
_cell.angle_alpha   90.00
_cell.angle_beta   90.00
_cell.angle_gamma   90.00
#
_symmetry.space_group_name_H-M   'P 1'
#
loop_
_entity.id
_entity.type
_entity.pdbx_description
1 polymer ?
#
loop_
_entity_poly.entity_id
_entity_poly.type
_entity_poly.pdbx_seq_one_letter_code
_entity_poly.pdbx_strand_id
1 'polypeptide(L)'
;MEKVARVINICADCKTTESSCWRCGPAGPKSLCNACYMRQLNRKKREVSRRNIAYVCGDCKTTETSLRRYGPKSLCSACYLRRRNQKRKKRVLRKKNNNQCADCKTTETSLWRCGPAGQSLCNACYLRPRNRMRRELLRKKIEDEYEAASALLLLSCIEIKNQ
;
A
#
# COMPACT_ATOMS: atom_id res chain seq x y z
N MET A 1 32.16 29.17 48.49
CA MET A 1 31.62 28.84 47.15
C MET A 1 32.36 27.61 46.64
N GLU A 2 31.78 26.44 46.84
CA GLU A 2 32.40 25.16 46.50
C GLU A 2 32.32 24.94 44.98
N LYS A 3 33.48 24.89 44.33
CA LYS A 3 33.58 24.62 42.89
C LYS A 3 33.21 23.16 42.67
N VAL A 4 31.94 22.88 42.37
CA VAL A 4 31.51 21.56 41.92
C VAL A 4 32.26 21.27 40.61
N ALA A 5 33.27 20.40 40.68
CA ALA A 5 34.00 19.96 39.51
C ALA A 5 33.00 19.35 38.52
N ARG A 6 32.80 20.01 37.37
CA ARG A 6 31.97 19.47 36.30
C ARG A 6 32.64 18.20 35.79
N VAL A 7 32.03 17.05 36.05
CA VAL A 7 32.47 15.78 35.47
C VAL A 7 32.26 15.86 33.96
N ILE A 8 33.34 16.10 33.22
CA ILE A 8 33.34 16.08 31.77
C ILE A 8 33.31 14.62 31.34
N ASN A 9 32.20 14.19 30.75
CA ASN A 9 32.11 12.87 30.14
C ASN A 9 32.79 12.91 28.77
N ILE A 10 33.53 11.85 28.44
CA ILE A 10 34.22 11.69 27.17
C ILE A 10 33.82 10.34 26.59
N CYS A 11 33.40 10.34 25.33
CA CYS A 11 32.98 9.11 24.67
C CYS A 11 34.18 8.19 24.47
N ALA A 12 34.11 6.95 24.94
CA ALA A 12 35.17 5.96 24.81
C ALA A 12 35.54 5.70 23.34
N ASP A 13 34.54 5.71 22.44
CA ASP A 13 34.70 5.36 21.02
C ASP A 13 35.21 6.52 20.15
N CYS A 14 34.58 7.69 20.25
CA CYS A 14 34.86 8.82 19.35
C CYS A 14 35.44 10.05 20.04
N LYS A 15 35.70 9.96 21.35
CA LYS A 15 36.27 11.02 22.20
C LYS A 15 35.50 12.34 22.22
N THR A 16 34.28 12.40 21.67
CA THR A 16 33.43 13.58 21.79
C THR A 16 33.13 13.87 23.27
N THR A 17 33.13 15.15 23.62
CA THR A 17 32.73 15.69 24.93
C THR A 17 31.28 16.18 24.92
N GLU A 18 30.63 16.18 23.76
CA GLU A 18 29.28 16.65 23.58
C GLU A 18 28.36 15.52 23.14
N SER A 19 27.26 15.34 23.87
CA SER A 19 26.23 14.39 23.49
C SER A 19 24.89 14.79 24.05
N SER A 20 23.83 14.59 23.26
CA SER A 20 22.46 14.76 23.74
C SER A 20 22.08 13.78 24.86
N CYS A 21 22.76 12.64 24.99
CA CYS A 21 22.57 11.69 26.09
C CYS A 21 23.80 10.80 26.26
N TRP A 22 24.32 10.72 27.48
CA TRP A 22 25.40 9.82 27.87
C TRP A 22 24.85 8.47 28.33
N ARG A 23 25.43 7.39 27.81
CA ARG A 23 24.97 6.02 28.04
C ARG A 23 26.08 5.13 28.57
N CYS A 24 25.70 4.06 29.26
CA CYS A 24 26.65 3.05 29.73
C CYS A 24 27.23 2.29 28.53
N GLY A 25 28.54 2.13 28.55
CA GLY A 25 29.30 1.40 27.56
C GLY A 25 30.19 0.34 28.21
N PRO A 26 31.00 -0.37 27.42
CA PRO A 26 31.91 -1.40 27.92
C PRO A 26 32.99 -0.82 28.86
N ALA A 27 33.31 0.46 28.74
CA ALA A 27 34.26 1.16 29.60
C ALA A 27 33.62 1.73 30.89
N GLY A 28 32.37 1.40 31.19
CA GLY A 28 31.67 1.82 32.41
C GLY A 28 30.50 2.79 32.21
N PRO A 29 29.95 3.35 33.29
CA PRO A 29 28.79 4.25 33.23
C PRO A 29 29.13 5.54 32.49
N LYS A 30 28.16 6.07 31.73
CA LYS A 30 28.30 7.31 30.93
C LYS A 30 29.54 7.37 30.01
N SER A 31 30.07 6.22 29.62
CA SER A 31 31.26 6.13 28.78
C SER A 31 30.99 6.25 27.28
N LEU A 32 29.73 6.27 26.83
CA LEU A 32 29.39 6.40 25.41
C LEU A 32 28.45 7.56 25.14
N CYS A 33 28.73 8.29 24.06
CA CYS A 33 27.77 9.22 23.49
C CYS A 33 26.61 8.46 22.83
N ASN A 34 25.46 9.13 22.70
CA ASN A 34 24.25 8.55 22.12
C ASN A 34 24.48 7.97 20.71
N ALA A 35 25.26 8.65 19.87
CA ALA A 35 25.55 8.20 18.50
C ALA A 35 26.34 6.89 18.47
N CYS A 36 27.42 6.78 19.26
CA CYS A 36 28.24 5.58 19.34
C CYS A 36 27.48 4.42 19.98
N TYR A 37 26.69 4.69 21.03
CA TYR A 37 25.81 3.69 21.62
C TYR A 37 24.80 3.12 20.60
N MET A 38 24.13 3.98 19.82
CA MET A 38 23.18 3.53 18.80
C MET A 38 23.87 2.73 17.68
N ARG A 39 25.11 3.10 17.28
CA ARG A 39 25.92 2.32 16.34
C ARG A 39 26.25 0.93 16.91
N GLN A 40 26.68 0.86 18.16
CA GLN A 40 26.99 -0.41 18.84
C GLN A 40 25.75 -1.29 18.98
N LEU A 41 24.62 -0.73 19.40
CA LEU A 41 23.34 -1.44 19.48
C LEU A 41 22.90 -1.97 18.11
N ASN A 42 22.98 -1.15 17.05
CA ASN A 42 22.59 -1.57 15.71
C ASN A 42 23.53 -2.65 15.16
N ARG A 43 24.83 -2.61 15.50
CA ARG A 43 25.77 -3.70 15.18
C ARG A 43 25.35 -5.00 15.88
N LYS A 44 25.10 -4.97 17.20
CA LYS A 44 24.61 -6.13 17.96
C LYS A 44 23.29 -6.67 17.43
N LYS A 45 22.32 -5.80 17.10
CA LYS A 45 21.04 -6.18 16.48
C LYS A 45 21.24 -6.86 15.13
N ARG A 46 22.14 -6.34 14.28
CA ARG A 46 22.49 -6.96 12.99
C ARG A 46 23.14 -8.32 13.17
N GLU A 47 24.01 -8.47 14.17
CA GLU A 47 24.69 -9.73 14.50
C GLU A 47 23.70 -10.81 14.98
N VAL A 48 22.81 -10.47 15.91
CA VAL A 48 21.72 -11.36 16.36
C VAL A 48 20.78 -11.69 15.18
N SER A 49 20.44 -10.71 14.36
CA SER A 49 19.62 -10.93 13.17
C SER A 49 20.31 -11.82 12.13
N ARG A 50 21.65 -11.78 12.02
CA ARG A 50 22.43 -12.67 11.16
C ARG A 50 22.43 -14.11 11.71
N ARG A 51 22.65 -14.29 13.01
CA ARG A 51 22.59 -15.61 13.65
C ARG A 51 21.23 -16.29 13.53
N ASN A 52 20.14 -15.51 13.54
CA ASN A 52 18.77 -16.02 13.48
C ASN A 52 18.20 -16.19 12.04
N ILE A 53 18.97 -15.91 10.99
CA ILE A 53 18.57 -16.28 9.62
C ILE A 53 19.03 -17.71 9.40
N ALA A 54 18.12 -18.67 9.59
CA ALA A 54 18.40 -20.05 9.22
C ALA A 54 18.75 -20.10 7.73
N TYR A 55 19.87 -20.72 7.39
CA TYR A 55 20.42 -20.88 6.03
C TYR A 55 19.64 -21.87 5.17
N VAL A 56 18.53 -22.39 5.68
CA VAL A 56 17.69 -23.42 5.05
C VAL A 56 16.27 -22.88 4.98
N CYS A 57 15.67 -22.89 3.80
CA CYS A 57 14.26 -22.55 3.62
C CYS A 57 13.38 -23.53 4.42
N GLY A 58 12.53 -23.02 5.30
CA GLY A 58 11.65 -23.84 6.13
C GLY A 58 10.63 -24.68 5.35
N ASP A 59 10.29 -24.28 4.11
CA ASP A 59 9.30 -24.94 3.26
C ASP A 59 9.94 -25.95 2.28
N CYS A 60 10.88 -25.51 1.43
CA CYS A 60 11.48 -26.36 0.40
C CYS A 60 12.88 -26.89 0.74
N LYS A 61 13.40 -26.57 1.93
CA LYS A 61 14.73 -26.98 2.42
C LYS A 61 15.92 -26.52 1.57
N THR A 62 15.70 -25.65 0.59
CA THR A 62 16.80 -25.06 -0.19
C THR A 62 17.71 -24.23 0.71
N THR A 63 19.01 -24.43 0.53
CA THR A 63 20.06 -23.67 1.20
C THR A 63 20.40 -22.42 0.39
N GLU A 64 19.55 -21.39 0.45
CA GLU A 64 19.80 -20.11 -0.21
C GLU A 64 20.52 -19.13 0.73
N THR A 65 21.40 -18.30 0.18
CA THR A 65 22.06 -17.21 0.93
C THR A 65 21.12 -16.02 1.19
N SER A 66 20.06 -15.87 0.40
CA SER A 66 19.12 -14.73 0.43
C SER A 66 17.74 -15.10 0.97
N LEU A 67 17.70 -15.78 2.12
CA LEU A 67 16.44 -16.17 2.77
C LEU A 67 15.75 -14.97 3.43
N ARG A 68 14.42 -14.93 3.30
CA ARG A 68 13.54 -13.89 3.84
C ARG A 68 12.87 -14.41 5.11
N ARG A 69 12.74 -13.55 6.12
CA ARG A 69 11.96 -13.89 7.32
C ARG A 69 10.47 -13.94 7.02
N TYR A 70 9.82 -14.98 7.52
CA TYR A 70 8.37 -15.16 7.50
C TYR A 70 7.90 -15.72 8.86
N GLY A 71 7.64 -14.81 9.81
CA GLY A 71 7.38 -15.19 11.20
C GLY A 71 8.57 -15.96 11.78
N PRO A 72 8.36 -17.16 12.36
CA PRO A 72 9.45 -17.97 12.95
C PRO A 72 10.28 -18.74 11.91
N LYS A 73 9.90 -18.76 10.63
CA LYS A 73 10.62 -19.48 9.56
C LYS A 73 11.42 -18.50 8.69
N SER A 74 12.58 -18.93 8.20
CA SER A 74 13.23 -18.32 7.03
C SER A 74 12.77 -19.05 5.77
N LEU A 75 12.47 -18.32 4.70
CA LEU A 75 11.98 -18.88 3.43
C LEU A 75 12.80 -18.32 2.26
N CYS A 76 13.03 -19.15 1.24
CA CYS A 76 13.56 -18.66 -0.03
C CYS A 76 12.62 -17.65 -0.67
N SER A 77 13.14 -16.85 -1.60
CA SER A 77 12.33 -15.82 -2.25
C SER A 77 11.10 -16.43 -2.96
N ALA A 78 11.25 -17.60 -3.58
CA ALA A 78 10.14 -18.32 -4.20
C ALA A 78 9.06 -18.76 -3.18
N CYS A 79 9.44 -19.43 -2.08
CA CYS A 79 8.49 -19.87 -1.04
C CYS A 79 7.84 -18.69 -0.31
N TYR A 80 8.59 -17.62 -0.06
CA TYR A 80 8.08 -16.38 0.51
C TYR A 80 6.97 -15.76 -0.37
N LEU A 81 7.23 -15.61 -1.67
CA LEU A 81 6.25 -15.06 -2.62
C LEU A 81 5.03 -15.97 -2.73
N ARG A 82 5.21 -17.30 -2.76
CA ARG A 82 4.13 -18.28 -2.78
C ARG A 82 3.20 -18.12 -1.57
N ARG A 83 3.75 -18.10 -0.34
CA ARG A 83 2.94 -17.91 0.88
C ARG A 83 2.25 -16.54 0.93
N ARG A 84 2.94 -15.47 0.50
CA ARG A 84 2.36 -14.12 0.42
C ARG A 84 1.17 -14.09 -0.52
N ASN A 85 1.30 -14.68 -1.71
CA ASN A 85 0.23 -14.74 -2.71
C ASN A 85 -0.92 -15.62 -2.24
N GLN A 86 -0.65 -16.74 -1.58
CA GLN A 86 -1.70 -17.58 -0.99
C GLN A 86 -2.50 -16.84 0.09
N LYS A 87 -1.84 -16.10 0.98
CA LYS A 87 -2.53 -15.24 1.97
C LYS A 87 -3.39 -14.16 1.29
N ARG A 88 -2.88 -13.52 0.23
CA ARG A 88 -3.67 -12.55 -0.57
C ARG A 88 -4.89 -13.22 -1.20
N LYS A 89 -4.73 -14.38 -1.84
CA LYS A 89 -5.82 -15.15 -2.46
C LYS A 89 -6.88 -15.52 -1.41
N LYS A 90 -6.49 -16.03 -0.24
CA LYS A 90 -7.42 -16.35 0.86
C LYS A 90 -8.18 -15.11 1.35
N ARG A 91 -7.54 -13.94 1.45
CA ARG A 91 -8.22 -12.68 1.80
C ARG A 91 -9.24 -12.26 0.75
N VAL A 92 -8.89 -12.36 -0.54
CA VAL A 92 -9.82 -12.06 -1.64
C VAL A 92 -11.00 -13.03 -1.65
N LEU A 93 -10.76 -14.34 -1.48
CA LEU A 93 -11.82 -15.35 -1.41
C LEU A 93 -12.74 -15.13 -0.20
N ARG A 94 -12.20 -14.84 1.00
CA ARG A 94 -13.02 -14.48 2.17
C ARG A 94 -13.88 -13.25 1.92
N LYS A 95 -13.33 -12.22 1.25
CA LYS A 95 -14.11 -11.05 0.85
C LYS A 95 -15.22 -11.44 -0.13
N LYS A 96 -14.94 -12.30 -1.11
CA LYS A 96 -15.96 -12.79 -2.06
C LYS A 96 -17.11 -13.53 -1.36
N ASN A 97 -16.81 -14.40 -0.40
CA ASN A 97 -17.82 -15.19 0.32
C ASN A 97 -18.73 -14.34 1.22
N ASN A 98 -18.27 -13.17 1.65
CA ASN A 98 -19.02 -12.28 2.55
C ASN A 98 -19.61 -11.06 1.80
N ASN A 99 -19.47 -10.98 0.48
CA ASN A 99 -19.98 -9.85 -0.26
C ASN A 99 -21.43 -10.11 -0.68
N GLN A 100 -22.31 -9.20 -0.28
CA GLN A 100 -23.68 -9.09 -0.75
C GLN A 100 -23.90 -7.67 -1.25
N CYS A 101 -24.65 -7.51 -2.35
CA CYS A 101 -24.94 -6.18 -2.88
C CYS A 101 -25.89 -5.43 -1.94
N ALA A 102 -25.54 -4.21 -1.56
CA ALA A 102 -26.40 -3.37 -0.72
C ALA A 102 -27.75 -3.04 -1.39
N ASP A 103 -27.77 -2.87 -2.71
CA ASP A 103 -28.97 -2.43 -3.43
C ASP A 103 -29.90 -3.60 -3.80
N CYS A 104 -29.34 -4.70 -4.32
CA CYS A 104 -30.14 -5.82 -4.86
C CYS A 104 -29.94 -7.15 -4.14
N LYS A 105 -29.11 -7.18 -3.09
CA LYS A 105 -28.84 -8.38 -2.27
C LYS A 105 -28.29 -9.59 -3.03
N THR A 106 -27.92 -9.46 -4.31
CA THR A 106 -27.22 -10.53 -5.02
C THR A 106 -25.92 -10.88 -4.31
N THR A 107 -25.60 -12.17 -4.26
CA THR A 107 -24.32 -12.73 -3.83
C THR A 107 -23.43 -13.10 -5.02
N GLU A 108 -23.98 -12.98 -6.24
CA GLU A 108 -23.29 -13.28 -7.47
C GLU A 108 -23.17 -12.03 -8.35
N THR A 109 -21.96 -11.76 -8.81
CA THR A 109 -21.67 -10.68 -9.75
C THR A 109 -20.33 -10.92 -10.43
N SER A 110 -20.17 -10.42 -11.65
CA SER A 110 -18.90 -10.48 -12.38
C SER A 110 -17.79 -9.66 -11.72
N LEU A 111 -18.15 -8.57 -11.02
CA LEU A 111 -17.19 -7.72 -10.31
C LEU A 111 -17.87 -7.00 -9.13
N TRP A 112 -17.33 -7.20 -7.93
CA TRP A 112 -17.71 -6.43 -6.75
C TRP A 112 -17.07 -5.04 -6.78
N ARG A 113 -17.90 -4.00 -6.59
CA ARG A 113 -17.47 -2.60 -6.56
C ARG A 113 -17.79 -1.96 -5.20
N CYS A 114 -17.12 -0.84 -4.92
CA CYS A 114 -17.34 -0.05 -3.72
C CYS A 114 -18.15 1.19 -4.11
N GLY A 115 -19.30 1.40 -3.48
CA GLY A 115 -20.09 2.62 -3.64
C GLY A 115 -19.46 3.83 -2.93
N PRO A 116 -20.03 5.03 -3.13
CA PRO A 116 -19.52 6.27 -2.54
C PRO A 116 -19.57 6.30 -1.00
N ALA A 117 -20.50 5.56 -0.38
CA ALA A 117 -20.59 5.43 1.08
C ALA A 117 -19.84 4.19 1.61
N GLY A 118 -18.96 3.58 0.80
CA GLY A 118 -18.20 2.39 1.19
C GLY A 118 -18.96 1.07 1.09
N GLN A 119 -20.22 1.09 0.63
CA GLN A 119 -21.07 -0.10 0.53
C GLN A 119 -20.62 -1.04 -0.60
N SER A 120 -20.80 -2.34 -0.42
CA SER A 120 -20.50 -3.33 -1.46
C SER A 120 -21.63 -3.38 -2.48
N LEU A 121 -21.32 -3.08 -3.74
CA LEU A 121 -22.28 -3.10 -4.84
C LEU A 121 -21.87 -4.15 -5.87
N CYS A 122 -22.87 -4.80 -6.48
CA CYS A 122 -22.63 -5.61 -7.67
C CYS A 122 -22.28 -4.72 -8.88
N ASN A 123 -21.64 -5.29 -9.90
CA ASN A 123 -21.22 -4.54 -11.08
C ASN A 123 -22.38 -3.81 -11.77
N ALA A 124 -23.56 -4.44 -11.84
CA ALA A 124 -24.74 -3.86 -12.43
C ALA A 124 -25.25 -2.65 -11.64
N CYS A 125 -25.46 -2.78 -10.32
CA CYS A 125 -25.97 -1.69 -9.49
C CYS A 125 -25.04 -0.49 -9.46
N TYR A 126 -23.73 -0.72 -9.42
CA TYR A 126 -22.76 0.38 -9.49
C TYR A 126 -22.79 1.13 -10.84
N LEU A 127 -22.96 0.42 -11.96
CA LEU A 127 -22.95 1.03 -13.29
C LEU A 127 -24.31 1.62 -13.70
N ARG A 128 -25.42 1.22 -13.07
CA ARG A 128 -26.77 1.69 -13.40
C ARG A 128 -26.89 3.21 -13.47
N PRO A 129 -26.48 4.00 -12.45
CA PRO A 129 -26.60 5.46 -12.50
C PRO A 129 -25.78 6.08 -13.64
N ARG A 130 -24.54 5.61 -13.81
CA ARG A 130 -23.64 6.08 -14.87
C ARG A 130 -24.17 5.76 -16.26
N ASN A 131 -24.72 4.56 -16.45
CA ASN A 131 -25.29 4.12 -17.72
C ASN A 131 -26.58 4.88 -18.04
N ARG A 132 -27.40 5.21 -17.03
CA ARG A 132 -28.59 6.05 -17.21
C ARG A 132 -28.21 7.43 -17.74
N MET A 133 -27.30 8.12 -17.05
CA MET A 133 -26.83 9.45 -17.47
C MET A 133 -26.22 9.39 -18.88
N ARG A 134 -25.40 8.38 -19.18
CA ARG A 134 -24.81 8.21 -20.52
C ARG A 134 -25.88 8.03 -21.61
N ARG A 135 -26.95 7.28 -21.33
CA ARG A 135 -28.08 7.10 -22.28
C ARG A 135 -28.83 8.40 -22.51
N GLU A 136 -29.08 9.18 -21.45
CA GLU A 136 -29.75 10.49 -21.55
C GLU A 136 -28.92 11.49 -22.38
N LEU A 137 -27.60 11.55 -22.16
CA LEU A 137 -26.70 12.40 -22.95
C LEU A 137 -26.65 11.97 -24.43
N LEU A 138 -26.65 10.66 -24.70
CA LEU A 138 -26.68 10.15 -26.07
C LEU A 138 -27.99 10.51 -26.78
N ARG A 139 -29.13 10.46 -26.07
CA ARG A 139 -30.42 10.87 -26.65
C ARG A 139 -30.42 12.34 -27.04
N LYS A 140 -29.98 13.22 -26.14
CA LYS A 140 -29.86 14.66 -26.45
C LYS A 140 -28.96 14.93 -27.64
N LYS A 141 -27.82 14.24 -27.72
CA LYS A 141 -26.90 14.39 -28.85
C LYS A 141 -27.57 14.03 -30.20
N ILE A 142 -28.38 12.96 -30.22
CA ILE A 142 -29.11 12.56 -31.42
C ILE A 142 -30.18 13.60 -31.78
N GLU A 143 -30.89 14.13 -30.78
CA GLU A 143 -31.87 15.21 -30.97
C GLU A 143 -31.21 16.47 -31.55
N ASP A 144 -30.07 16.90 -30.99
CA ASP A 144 -29.30 18.05 -31.47
C ASP A 144 -28.80 17.85 -32.92
N GLU A 145 -28.32 16.64 -33.25
CA GLU A 145 -27.88 16.30 -34.61
C GLU A 145 -29.05 16.33 -35.62
N TYR A 146 -30.25 15.88 -35.21
CA TYR A 146 -31.45 15.92 -36.05
C TYR A 146 -31.93 17.35 -36.30
N GLU A 147 -31.97 18.19 -35.26
CA GLU A 147 -32.35 19.60 -35.39
C GLU A 147 -31.39 20.37 -36.31
N ALA A 148 -30.09 20.15 -36.17
CA ALA A 148 -29.09 20.75 -37.05
C ALA A 148 -29.26 20.31 -38.52
N ALA A 149 -29.50 19.02 -38.76
CA ALA A 149 -29.76 18.50 -40.10
C ALA A 149 -31.05 19.06 -40.70
N SER A 150 -32.11 19.18 -39.90
CA SER A 150 -33.40 19.76 -40.30
C SER A 150 -33.26 21.24 -40.68
N ALA A 151 -32.53 22.02 -39.88
CA ALA A 151 -32.26 23.42 -40.18
C ALA A 151 -31.49 23.61 -41.49
N LEU A 152 -30.48 22.78 -41.75
CA LEU A 152 -29.72 22.80 -43.01
C LEU A 152 -30.60 22.47 -44.23
N LEU A 153 -31.47 21.47 -44.10
CA LEU A 153 -32.45 21.13 -45.14
C LEU A 153 -33.40 22.30 -45.40
N LEU A 154 -33.94 22.93 -44.36
CA LEU A 154 -34.81 24.10 -44.51
C LEU A 154 -34.11 25.28 -45.18
N LEU A 155 -32.86 25.58 -44.80
CA LEU A 155 -32.04 26.61 -45.44
C LEU A 155 -31.86 26.32 -46.93
N SER A 156 -31.53 25.07 -47.29
CA SER A 156 -31.39 24.66 -48.69
C SER A 156 -32.70 24.83 -49.48
N CYS A 157 -33.85 24.53 -48.87
CA CYS A 157 -35.16 24.73 -49.50
C CYS A 157 -35.52 26.20 -49.69
N ILE A 158 -35.07 27.09 -48.79
CA ILE A 158 -35.30 28.55 -48.92
C ILE A 158 -34.46 29.11 -50.07
N GLU A 159 -33.20 28.70 -50.21
CA GLU A 159 -32.33 29.13 -51.30
C GLU A 159 -32.91 28.75 -52.68
N ILE A 160 -33.46 27.55 -52.82
CA ILE A 160 -34.09 27.09 -54.07
C ILE A 160 -35.33 27.92 -54.45
N LYS A 161 -36.12 28.38 -53.47
CA LYS A 161 -37.33 29.18 -53.73
C LYS A 161 -37.05 30.64 -54.10
N ASN A 162 -35.84 31.12 -53.84
CA ASN A 162 -35.42 32.50 -54.11
C ASN A 162 -34.65 32.66 -55.44
N GLN A 163 -34.56 31.60 -56.25
CA GLN A 163 -34.08 31.61 -57.64
C GLN A 163 -35.26 31.55 -58.61
#